data_AF-A0A4Q9HV99-F1
#
_entry.id   AF-A0A4Q9HV99-F1
#
_cell.length_a   1.000
_cell.length_b   1.000
_cell.length_c   1.000
_cell.angle_alpha   90.00
_cell.angle_beta   90.00
_cell.angle_gamma   90.00
#
_symmetry.space_group_name_H-M   'P 1'
#
loop_
_entity.id
_entity.type
_entity.pdbx_description
1 polymer ?
#
loop_
_entity_poly.entity_id
_entity_poly.type
_entity_poly.pdbx_seq_one_letter_code
_entity_poly.pdbx_strand_id
1 'polypeptide(L)'
;MADSVVQAILDATKDPHVRESMLLGSRLESSWNPNAVGDNGSSFGPFQIHLPAHPGVTAAQAQNPAWATRYMLSAYQRGAAAQPESLWRSNPEQAAEQAAVAAEAPAQTYYSGRGAETVHAAWRATVGALGGHAPAAGTSPGGGGGGGGGAPSAQNAGLDFGLGGLLSAIAVPFAMIAQPFAEIGTLLTWWWTNRMKVAFIAVGVVFFIIGLVFFAKENL
;
A
#
# COMPACT_ATOMS: atom_id res chain seq x y z
N MET A 1 0.37 18.80 6.51
CA MET A 1 -0.09 17.61 7.29
C MET A 1 0.05 16.33 6.48
N ALA A 2 -0.36 16.28 5.21
CA ALA A 2 -0.01 15.17 4.31
C ALA A 2 1.52 14.95 4.23
N ASP A 3 2.29 16.04 4.30
CA ASP A 3 3.76 16.01 4.29
C ASP A 3 4.36 15.17 5.42
N SER A 4 3.71 15.06 6.59
CA SER A 4 4.24 14.26 7.69
C SER A 4 4.06 12.76 7.49
N VAL A 5 3.01 12.34 6.75
CA VAL A 5 2.79 10.93 6.39
C VAL A 5 3.75 10.51 5.28
N VAL A 6 3.87 11.33 4.23
CA VAL A 6 4.82 11.09 3.14
C VAL A 6 6.23 10.99 3.69
N GLN A 7 6.67 11.98 4.48
CA GLN A 7 8.01 11.97 5.08
C GLN A 7 8.24 10.75 5.97
N ALA A 8 7.27 10.37 6.82
CA ALA A 8 7.37 9.19 7.66
C ALA A 8 7.61 7.90 6.84
N ILE A 9 6.91 7.73 5.71
CA ILE A 9 7.09 6.59 4.80
C ILE A 9 8.50 6.62 4.17
N LEU A 10 8.95 7.78 3.69
CA LEU A 10 10.26 7.94 3.06
C LEU A 10 11.42 7.70 4.04
N ASP A 11 11.24 8.02 5.32
CA ASP A 11 12.22 7.80 6.37
C ASP A 11 12.24 6.34 6.86
N ALA A 12 11.09 5.66 6.86
CA ALA A 12 10.96 4.30 7.38
C ALA A 12 11.63 3.23 6.52
N THR A 13 11.81 3.47 5.21
CA THR A 13 12.44 2.51 4.31
C THR A 13 13.14 3.20 3.14
N LYS A 14 14.16 2.55 2.56
CA LYS A 14 14.84 2.96 1.32
C LYS A 14 14.44 2.11 0.11
N ASP A 15 13.69 1.03 0.32
CA ASP A 15 13.18 0.17 -0.74
C ASP A 15 12.11 0.91 -1.57
N PRO A 16 12.29 1.08 -2.89
CA PRO A 16 11.35 1.83 -3.73
C PRO A 16 9.97 1.16 -3.82
N HIS A 17 9.89 -0.17 -3.91
CA HIS A 17 8.63 -0.89 -4.04
C HIS A 17 7.79 -0.77 -2.77
N VAL A 18 8.43 -0.81 -1.60
CA VAL A 18 7.75 -0.60 -0.31
C VAL A 18 7.25 0.84 -0.20
N ARG A 19 8.04 1.84 -0.61
CA ARG A 19 7.62 3.25 -0.59
C ARG A 19 6.42 3.51 -1.48
N GLU A 20 6.46 3.03 -2.72
CA GLU A 20 5.37 3.15 -3.69
C GLU A 20 4.09 2.52 -3.14
N SER A 21 4.18 1.30 -2.60
CA SER A 21 3.04 0.60 -2.01
C SER A 21 2.45 1.35 -0.82
N MET A 22 3.27 1.77 0.15
CA MET A 22 2.81 2.46 1.36
C MET A 22 2.20 3.83 1.05
N LEU A 23 2.81 4.58 0.12
CA LEU A 23 2.27 5.87 -0.31
C LEU A 23 0.93 5.67 -1.03
N LEU A 24 0.84 4.71 -1.95
CA LEU A 24 -0.39 4.44 -2.68
C LEU A 24 -1.51 3.97 -1.73
N GLY A 25 -1.25 2.98 -0.88
CA GLY A 25 -2.21 2.47 0.10
C GLY A 25 -2.71 3.56 1.04
N SER A 26 -1.79 4.32 1.66
CA SER A 26 -2.19 5.42 2.54
C SER A 26 -2.95 6.54 1.80
N ARG A 27 -2.63 6.80 0.53
CA ARG A 27 -3.38 7.77 -0.30
C ARG A 27 -4.81 7.30 -0.53
N LEU A 28 -5.01 6.02 -0.81
CA LEU A 28 -6.31 5.42 -1.06
C LEU A 28 -7.16 5.28 0.21
N GLU A 29 -6.53 5.02 1.34
CA GLU A 29 -7.21 4.87 2.64
C GLU A 29 -7.67 6.21 3.21
N SER A 30 -6.78 7.21 3.19
CA SER A 30 -6.99 8.43 3.99
C SER A 30 -6.62 9.72 3.26
N SER A 31 -6.19 9.66 2.00
CA SER A 31 -5.56 10.78 1.32
C SER A 31 -4.33 11.32 2.06
N TRP A 32 -3.55 10.44 2.72
CA TRP A 32 -2.44 10.80 3.61
C TRP A 32 -2.84 11.67 4.81
N ASN A 33 -4.08 11.57 5.28
CA ASN A 33 -4.53 12.33 6.43
C ASN A 33 -4.17 11.60 7.73
N PRO A 34 -3.27 12.14 8.57
CA PRO A 34 -2.89 11.49 9.83
C PRO A 34 -4.03 11.44 10.85
N ASN A 35 -5.04 12.29 10.70
CA ASN A 35 -6.18 12.37 11.61
C ASN A 35 -7.44 11.75 11.01
N ALA A 36 -7.33 10.97 9.92
CA ALA A 36 -8.49 10.31 9.33
C ALA A 36 -9.15 9.36 10.33
N VAL A 37 -10.49 9.33 10.32
CA VAL A 37 -11.32 8.44 11.11
C VAL A 37 -12.33 7.81 10.18
N GLY A 38 -12.32 6.48 10.08
CA GLY A 38 -13.21 5.69 9.25
C GLY A 38 -14.01 4.68 10.06
N ASP A 39 -14.79 3.86 9.36
CA ASP A 39 -15.55 2.75 9.91
C ASP A 39 -16.34 3.12 11.18
N ASN A 40 -17.07 4.24 11.12
CA ASN A 40 -17.87 4.78 12.22
C ASN A 40 -17.07 5.00 13.52
N GLY A 41 -15.80 5.39 13.41
CA GLY A 41 -14.94 5.67 14.56
C GLY A 41 -14.14 4.48 15.07
N SER A 42 -13.97 3.43 14.26
CA SER A 42 -13.19 2.24 14.63
C SER A 42 -11.85 2.11 13.90
N SER A 43 -11.63 2.88 12.83
CA SER A 43 -10.40 2.87 12.03
C SER A 43 -9.76 4.25 12.01
N PHE A 44 -8.42 4.31 12.18
CA PHE A 44 -7.74 5.57 12.45
C PHE A 44 -6.45 5.75 11.65
N GLY A 45 -6.17 7.01 11.34
CA GLY A 45 -4.90 7.46 10.82
C GLY A 45 -4.68 7.17 9.34
N PRO A 46 -3.42 7.28 8.88
CA PRO A 46 -3.11 7.33 7.47
C PRO A 46 -3.34 6.01 6.74
N PHE A 47 -3.32 4.89 7.47
CA PHE A 47 -3.54 3.53 6.97
C PHE A 47 -4.88 2.95 7.46
N GLN A 48 -5.77 3.77 8.04
CA GLN A 48 -7.08 3.33 8.54
C GLN A 48 -7.01 2.05 9.42
N ILE A 49 -6.09 2.04 10.39
CA ILE A 49 -5.87 0.86 11.25
C ILE A 49 -7.13 0.60 12.09
N HIS A 50 -7.75 -0.56 11.88
CA HIS A 50 -8.98 -0.98 12.55
C HIS A 50 -8.72 -1.48 13.98
N LEU A 51 -8.98 -0.64 14.99
CA LEU A 51 -8.61 -0.94 16.38
C LEU A 51 -9.25 -2.21 16.95
N PRO A 52 -10.51 -2.59 16.63
CA PRO A 52 -11.09 -3.84 17.12
C PRO A 52 -10.30 -5.10 16.72
N ALA A 53 -9.57 -5.07 15.58
CA ALA A 53 -8.69 -6.16 15.15
C ALA A 53 -7.29 -6.07 15.80
N HIS A 54 -6.97 -4.96 16.46
CA HIS A 54 -5.65 -4.65 17.01
C HIS A 54 -5.75 -4.12 18.45
N PRO A 55 -6.11 -4.98 19.44
CA PRO A 55 -6.47 -4.55 20.80
C PRO A 55 -5.33 -3.88 21.61
N GLY A 56 -4.08 -3.91 21.11
CA GLY A 56 -2.95 -3.20 21.72
C GLY A 56 -2.62 -1.85 21.08
N VAL A 57 -3.38 -1.43 20.06
CA VAL A 57 -3.16 -0.19 19.32
C VAL A 57 -4.20 0.85 19.75
N THR A 58 -3.72 2.04 20.09
CA THR A 58 -4.58 3.18 20.41
C THR A 58 -4.84 4.06 19.18
N ALA A 59 -5.93 4.82 19.20
CA ALA A 59 -6.20 5.82 18.16
C ALA A 59 -5.05 6.82 18.01
N ALA A 60 -4.48 7.29 19.13
CA ALA A 60 -3.35 8.23 19.12
C ALA A 60 -2.10 7.65 18.44
N GLN A 61 -1.82 6.35 18.65
CA GLN A 61 -0.75 5.66 17.95
C GLN A 61 -1.04 5.54 16.45
N ALA A 62 -2.24 5.09 16.09
CA ALA A 62 -2.65 4.96 14.68
C ALA A 62 -2.63 6.30 13.94
N GLN A 63 -2.93 7.42 14.61
CA GLN A 63 -2.89 8.76 14.03
C GLN A 63 -1.48 9.37 13.97
N ASN A 64 -0.51 8.82 14.72
CA ASN A 64 0.88 9.27 14.65
C ASN A 64 1.56 8.72 13.39
N PRO A 65 1.96 9.55 12.40
CA PRO A 65 2.49 9.07 11.12
C PRO A 65 3.70 8.16 11.27
N ALA A 66 4.64 8.52 12.13
CA ALA A 66 5.88 7.78 12.31
C ALA A 66 5.66 6.44 13.03
N TRP A 67 4.67 6.36 13.92
CA TRP A 67 4.29 5.11 14.56
C TRP A 67 3.49 4.23 13.59
N ALA A 68 2.45 4.77 12.96
CA ALA A 68 1.57 4.02 12.05
C ALA A 68 2.34 3.46 10.84
N THR A 69 3.25 4.25 10.28
CA THR A 69 4.16 3.78 9.22
C THR A 69 5.00 2.61 9.70
N ARG A 70 5.65 2.70 10.87
CA ARG A 70 6.46 1.60 11.39
C ARG A 70 5.65 0.35 11.71
N TYR A 71 4.43 0.54 12.21
CA TYR A 71 3.50 -0.55 12.50
C TYR A 71 3.13 -1.32 11.21
N MET A 72 2.80 -0.59 10.13
CA MET A 72 2.41 -1.17 8.85
C MET A 72 3.58 -1.66 8.00
N LEU A 73 4.80 -1.16 8.25
CA LEU A 73 5.98 -1.40 7.41
C LEU A 73 6.21 -2.90 7.12
N SER A 74 6.11 -3.77 8.13
CA SER A 74 6.35 -5.21 7.91
C SER A 74 5.32 -5.85 6.99
N ALA A 75 4.07 -5.39 7.02
CA ALA A 75 3.00 -5.90 6.15
C ALA A 75 3.25 -5.48 4.69
N TYR A 76 3.60 -4.21 4.48
CA TYR A 76 3.94 -3.69 3.15
C TYR A 76 5.23 -4.30 2.59
N GLN A 77 6.25 -4.58 3.42
CA GLN A 77 7.43 -5.32 2.98
C GLN A 77 7.08 -6.71 2.43
N ARG A 78 6.20 -7.44 3.12
CA ARG A 78 5.71 -8.74 2.64
C ARG A 78 4.87 -8.60 1.37
N GLY A 79 3.98 -7.61 1.32
CA GLY A 79 3.14 -7.32 0.15
C GLY A 79 3.97 -7.02 -1.09
N ALA A 80 4.97 -6.16 -0.97
CA ALA A 80 5.87 -5.78 -2.05
C ALA A 80 6.75 -6.95 -2.52
N ALA A 81 7.31 -7.72 -1.59
CA ALA A 81 8.14 -8.89 -1.91
C ALA A 81 7.36 -10.04 -2.56
N ALA A 82 6.04 -10.10 -2.38
CA ALA A 82 5.17 -11.08 -3.02
C ALA A 82 4.89 -10.79 -4.50
N GLN A 83 5.16 -9.56 -4.97
CA GLN A 83 4.93 -9.18 -6.35
C GLN A 83 6.11 -9.56 -7.24
N PRO A 84 5.88 -10.10 -8.45
CA PRO A 84 6.96 -10.44 -9.35
C PRO A 84 7.62 -9.16 -9.88
N GLU A 85 8.94 -9.20 -9.97
CA GLU A 85 9.76 -8.11 -10.52
C GLU A 85 9.32 -7.68 -11.94
N SER A 86 8.80 -8.61 -12.74
CA SER A 86 8.24 -8.28 -14.06
C SER A 86 7.06 -7.32 -13.98
N LEU A 87 6.20 -7.44 -12.96
CA LEU A 87 5.03 -6.58 -12.77
C LEU A 87 5.45 -5.18 -12.34
N TRP A 88 6.44 -5.06 -11.43
CA TRP A 88 7.03 -3.77 -11.07
C TRP A 88 7.55 -3.01 -12.29
N ARG A 89 8.19 -3.72 -13.23
CA ARG A 89 8.70 -3.08 -14.46
C ARG A 89 7.62 -2.73 -15.47
N SER A 90 6.62 -3.59 -15.66
CA SER A 90 5.59 -3.39 -16.70
C SER A 90 4.42 -2.52 -16.24
N ASN A 91 4.07 -2.59 -14.97
CA ASN A 91 2.93 -1.90 -14.37
C ASN A 91 3.14 -1.67 -12.86
N PRO A 92 4.01 -0.72 -12.46
CA PRO A 92 4.32 -0.46 -11.06
C PRO A 92 3.11 -0.01 -10.25
N GLU A 93 2.13 0.65 -10.87
CA GLU A 93 0.87 1.02 -10.21
C GLU A 93 0.12 -0.23 -9.72
N GLN A 94 -0.06 -1.21 -10.61
CA GLN A 94 -0.74 -2.45 -10.27
C GLN A 94 0.06 -3.28 -9.26
N ALA A 95 1.39 -3.30 -9.35
CA ALA A 95 2.23 -3.98 -8.37
C ALA A 95 2.07 -3.35 -6.97
N ALA A 96 2.15 -2.02 -6.88
CA ALA A 96 1.96 -1.27 -5.64
C ALA A 96 0.55 -1.45 -5.06
N GLU A 97 -0.48 -1.49 -5.91
CA GLU A 97 -1.86 -1.75 -5.49
C GLU A 97 -2.02 -3.16 -4.90
N GLN A 98 -1.49 -4.18 -5.59
CA GLN A 98 -1.54 -5.57 -5.10
C GLN A 98 -0.77 -5.75 -3.80
N ALA A 99 0.37 -5.08 -3.66
CA ALA A 99 1.14 -5.05 -2.42
C ALA A 99 0.38 -4.37 -1.29
N ALA A 100 -0.31 -3.25 -1.56
CA ALA A 100 -1.14 -2.55 -0.58
C ALA A 100 -2.35 -3.39 -0.16
N VAL A 101 -3.06 -4.02 -1.11
CA VAL A 101 -4.17 -4.94 -0.82
C VAL A 101 -3.69 -6.12 0.04
N ALA A 102 -2.52 -6.68 -0.25
CA ALA A 102 -1.95 -7.75 0.55
C ALA A 102 -1.58 -7.31 1.97
N ALA A 103 -1.20 -6.04 2.16
CA ALA A 103 -0.82 -5.48 3.46
C ALA A 103 -2.02 -5.07 4.32
N GLU A 104 -3.02 -4.42 3.71
CA GLU A 104 -4.20 -3.85 4.37
C GLU A 104 -5.36 -4.86 4.48
N ALA A 105 -5.34 -5.91 3.66
CA ALA A 105 -6.38 -6.94 3.56
C ALA A 105 -7.83 -6.38 3.50
N PRO A 106 -8.12 -5.41 2.60
CA PRO A 106 -9.45 -4.85 2.47
C PRO A 106 -10.44 -5.90 1.96
N ALA A 107 -11.74 -5.67 2.19
CA ALA A 107 -12.80 -6.56 1.71
C ALA A 107 -12.84 -6.69 0.17
N GLN A 108 -12.36 -5.68 -0.54
CA GLN A 108 -12.24 -5.62 -1.99
C GLN A 108 -10.91 -4.97 -2.37
N THR A 109 -10.36 -5.31 -3.54
CA THR A 109 -9.23 -4.58 -4.11
C THR A 109 -9.59 -3.12 -4.34
N TYR A 110 -8.60 -2.22 -4.42
CA TYR A 110 -8.89 -0.81 -4.63
C TYR A 110 -9.48 -0.55 -6.02
N TYR A 111 -9.04 -1.29 -7.04
CA TYR A 111 -9.65 -1.22 -8.37
C TYR A 111 -11.13 -1.62 -8.35
N SER A 112 -11.51 -2.65 -7.59
CA SER A 112 -12.91 -3.11 -7.51
C SER A 112 -13.77 -2.24 -6.59
N GLY A 113 -13.22 -1.78 -5.47
CA GLY A 113 -13.97 -1.04 -4.44
C GLY A 113 -14.03 0.48 -4.68
N ARG A 114 -12.98 1.09 -5.24
CA ARG A 114 -12.90 2.54 -5.49
C ARG A 114 -13.05 2.89 -6.98
N GLY A 115 -12.68 1.96 -7.87
CA GLY A 115 -12.67 2.17 -9.32
C GLY A 115 -11.30 2.61 -9.84
N ALA A 116 -11.03 2.30 -11.11
CA ALA A 116 -9.72 2.50 -11.74
C ALA A 116 -9.25 3.96 -11.74
N GLU A 117 -10.12 4.92 -12.03
CA GLU A 117 -9.71 6.33 -12.06
C GLU A 117 -9.22 6.83 -10.69
N THR A 118 -9.82 6.35 -9.60
CA THR A 118 -9.36 6.71 -8.25
C THR A 118 -7.97 6.15 -7.97
N VAL A 119 -7.69 4.91 -8.39
CA VAL A 119 -6.36 4.30 -8.25
C VAL A 119 -5.34 5.06 -9.10
N HIS A 120 -5.65 5.35 -10.37
CA HIS A 120 -4.77 6.12 -11.24
C HIS A 120 -4.47 7.53 -10.68
N ALA A 121 -5.48 8.20 -10.12
CA ALA A 121 -5.29 9.52 -9.49
C ALA A 121 -4.40 9.43 -8.24
N ALA A 122 -4.60 8.41 -7.41
CA ALA A 122 -3.76 8.16 -6.23
C ALA A 122 -2.32 7.80 -6.61
N TRP A 123 -2.13 7.05 -7.70
CA TRP A 123 -0.82 6.73 -8.25
C TRP A 123 -0.07 7.97 -8.75
N ARG A 124 -0.74 8.85 -9.52
CA ARG A 124 -0.14 10.14 -9.94
C ARG A 124 0.33 10.97 -8.74
N ALA A 125 -0.47 11.02 -7.67
CA ALA A 125 -0.07 11.68 -6.43
C ALA A 125 1.15 11.01 -5.80
N THR A 126 1.16 9.67 -5.74
CA THR A 126 2.27 8.87 -5.19
C THR A 126 3.58 9.13 -5.91
N VAL A 127 3.59 9.10 -7.25
CA VAL A 127 4.77 9.42 -8.07
C VAL A 127 5.20 10.88 -7.84
N GLY A 128 4.26 11.81 -7.74
CA GLY A 128 4.55 13.21 -7.40
C GLY A 128 5.22 13.37 -6.03
N ALA A 129 4.77 12.62 -5.02
CA ALA A 129 5.36 12.64 -3.68
C ALA A 129 6.80 12.10 -3.67
N LEU A 130 7.05 11.03 -4.45
CA LEU A 130 8.39 10.44 -4.61
C LEU A 130 9.36 11.37 -5.36
N GLY A 131 8.88 12.13 -6.34
CA GLY A 131 9.69 13.08 -7.12
C GLY A 131 9.83 14.48 -6.50
N GLY A 132 8.89 14.90 -5.65
CA GLY A 132 8.91 16.19 -4.95
C GLY A 132 9.76 16.22 -3.67
N HIS A 133 10.04 15.05 -3.10
CA HIS A 133 10.96 14.88 -1.98
C HIS A 133 12.33 14.43 -2.49
N ALA A 134 12.97 15.26 -3.32
CA ALA A 134 14.41 15.13 -3.50
C ALA A 134 15.05 15.09 -2.08
N PRO A 135 15.94 14.14 -1.77
CA PRO A 135 16.55 14.08 -0.46
C PRO A 135 17.12 15.45 -0.16
N ALA A 136 16.77 16.04 0.98
CA ALA A 136 17.31 17.32 1.42
C ALA A 136 18.81 17.26 1.18
N ALA A 137 19.28 18.02 0.19
CA ALA A 137 20.68 18.03 -0.19
C ALA A 137 21.44 18.29 1.11
N GLY A 138 22.30 17.33 1.46
CA GLY A 138 23.00 17.34 2.72
C GLY A 138 23.57 18.73 2.98
N THR A 139 23.37 19.21 4.20
CA THR A 139 24.14 20.28 4.80
C THR A 139 25.61 19.97 4.55
N SER A 140 26.19 20.60 3.53
CA SER A 140 27.64 20.60 3.32
C SER A 140 28.23 21.47 4.44
N PRO A 141 29.07 20.91 5.32
CA PRO A 141 29.76 21.72 6.30
C PRO A 141 30.91 22.46 5.62
N GLY A 142 30.85 23.79 5.63
CA GLY A 142 32.03 24.64 5.49
C GLY A 142 32.61 24.78 4.08
N GLY A 143 32.33 25.93 3.46
CA GLY A 143 33.05 26.41 2.29
C GLY A 143 32.83 27.91 2.17
N GLY A 144 33.48 28.69 3.03
CA GLY A 144 33.44 30.14 2.97
C GLY A 144 34.23 30.69 1.78
N GLY A 145 33.80 31.85 1.27
CA GLY A 145 34.68 32.80 0.59
C GLY A 145 34.13 33.47 -0.67
N GLY A 146 33.66 34.72 -0.52
CA GLY A 146 33.69 35.82 -1.50
C GLY A 146 32.75 35.72 -2.71
N GLY A 147 32.07 36.74 -3.20
CA GLY A 147 32.10 38.19 -2.98
C GLY A 147 31.63 38.89 -4.28
N GLY A 148 30.76 39.90 -4.17
CA GLY A 148 30.32 40.81 -5.26
C GLY A 148 29.24 40.22 -6.18
N GLY A 149 28.11 40.86 -6.50
CA GLY A 149 27.80 42.28 -6.62
C GLY A 149 27.36 42.54 -8.06
N GLY A 150 26.05 42.72 -8.31
CA GLY A 150 25.54 43.07 -9.65
C GLY A 150 24.04 42.84 -9.82
N ALA A 151 23.31 43.93 -10.05
CA ALA A 151 21.85 44.04 -10.20
C ALA A 151 21.33 43.50 -11.58
N PRO A 152 20.00 43.47 -11.82
CA PRO A 152 19.38 42.58 -12.79
C PRO A 152 19.30 43.17 -14.22
N SER A 153 19.44 42.30 -15.22
CA SER A 153 19.07 42.59 -16.61
C SER A 153 17.98 41.62 -17.07
N ALA A 154 16.88 42.22 -17.52
CA ALA A 154 15.79 41.58 -18.22
C ALA A 154 16.18 41.19 -19.65
N GLN A 155 15.34 40.34 -20.25
CA GLN A 155 15.27 39.94 -21.67
C GLN A 155 16.13 38.73 -22.08
N ASN A 156 15.48 37.57 -22.23
CA ASN A 156 15.04 37.14 -23.55
C ASN A 156 14.15 35.90 -23.47
N ALA A 157 13.01 35.97 -24.14
CA ALA A 157 12.19 34.83 -24.48
C ALA A 157 12.96 33.97 -25.50
N GLY A 158 13.31 32.75 -25.10
CA GLY A 158 13.89 31.73 -25.96
C GLY A 158 13.28 30.39 -25.57
N LEU A 159 12.26 29.97 -26.31
CA LEU A 159 11.76 28.60 -26.29
C LEU A 159 12.83 27.72 -26.95
N ASP A 160 13.71 27.18 -26.12
CA ASP A 160 14.68 26.16 -26.52
C ASP A 160 13.99 24.78 -26.52
N PHE A 161 13.35 24.46 -27.64
CA PHE A 161 12.91 23.10 -27.98
C PHE A 161 14.02 22.42 -28.81
N GLY A 162 15.06 21.96 -28.11
CA GLY A 162 16.19 21.22 -28.66
C GLY A 162 16.09 19.71 -28.43
N LEU A 163 15.59 19.03 -29.46
CA LEU A 163 15.56 17.59 -29.73
C LEU A 163 16.73 16.75 -29.17
N GLY A 164 16.42 15.65 -28.48
CA GLY A 164 17.41 14.60 -28.21
C GLY A 164 16.86 13.41 -27.43
N GLY A 165 16.18 12.47 -28.09
CA GLY A 165 15.96 11.14 -27.51
C GLY A 165 14.70 10.39 -27.94
N LEU A 166 14.66 10.04 -29.22
CA LEU A 166 13.92 8.90 -29.77
C LEU A 166 13.84 7.71 -28.81
N LEU A 167 12.64 7.42 -28.26
CA LEU A 167 12.18 6.07 -28.01
C LEU A 167 10.68 5.96 -28.32
N SER A 168 10.45 5.60 -29.58
CA SER A 168 9.46 4.62 -30.04
C SER A 168 8.06 4.67 -29.44
N ALA A 169 7.14 5.18 -30.24
CA ALA A 169 5.78 4.70 -30.31
C ALA A 169 5.77 3.18 -30.53
N ILE A 170 5.26 2.44 -29.54
CA ILE A 170 4.58 1.17 -29.77
C ILE A 170 3.33 1.18 -28.88
N ALA A 171 2.23 1.68 -29.42
CA ALA A 171 0.91 1.33 -28.92
C ALA A 171 0.66 -0.13 -29.31
N VAL A 172 0.68 -1.03 -28.33
CA VAL A 172 0.18 -2.40 -28.50
C VAL A 172 -1.14 -2.53 -27.74
N PRO A 173 -2.24 -2.97 -28.37
CA PRO A 173 -3.40 -3.38 -27.63
C PRO A 173 -3.18 -4.83 -27.18
N PHE A 174 -2.96 -5.06 -25.88
CA PHE A 174 -3.12 -6.38 -25.28
C PHE A 174 -4.09 -6.27 -24.10
N ALA A 175 -5.36 -6.08 -24.44
CA ALA A 175 -6.43 -6.68 -23.67
C ALA A 175 -6.47 -8.19 -23.98
N MET A 176 -6.76 -9.00 -22.96
CA MET A 176 -6.90 -10.46 -22.99
C MET A 176 -5.58 -11.26 -22.95
N ILE A 177 -5.14 -11.58 -21.72
CA ILE A 177 -4.70 -12.90 -21.19
C ILE A 177 -3.94 -12.59 -19.88
N ALA A 178 -4.67 -12.35 -18.79
CA ALA A 178 -4.09 -12.27 -17.44
C ALA A 178 -5.06 -12.74 -16.34
N GLN A 179 -6.05 -13.56 -16.70
CA GLN A 179 -7.00 -14.18 -15.76
C GLN A 179 -6.65 -15.66 -15.52
N PRO A 180 -5.53 -15.97 -14.84
CA PRO A 180 -5.67 -17.02 -13.82
C PRO A 180 -4.87 -16.82 -12.51
N PHE A 181 -4.14 -15.71 -12.29
CA PHE A 181 -3.29 -15.60 -11.10
C PHE A 181 -3.89 -14.80 -9.93
N ALA A 182 -4.97 -14.05 -10.15
CA ALA A 182 -5.73 -13.41 -9.06
C ALA A 182 -6.56 -14.42 -8.24
N GLU A 183 -6.83 -15.62 -8.78
CA GLU A 183 -7.61 -16.66 -8.09
C GLU A 183 -6.77 -17.49 -7.11
N ILE A 184 -5.45 -17.58 -7.28
CA ILE A 184 -4.60 -18.39 -6.39
C ILE A 184 -4.41 -17.68 -5.04
N GLY A 185 -4.27 -16.36 -5.04
CA GLY A 185 -4.15 -15.57 -3.81
C GLY A 185 -5.44 -15.60 -2.97
N THR A 186 -6.61 -15.50 -3.60
CA THR A 186 -7.90 -15.60 -2.90
C THR A 186 -8.18 -17.03 -2.42
N LEU A 187 -7.81 -18.06 -3.18
CA LEU A 187 -7.90 -19.46 -2.75
C LEU A 187 -7.01 -19.73 -1.52
N LEU A 188 -5.80 -19.17 -1.44
CA LEU A 188 -4.91 -19.39 -0.30
C LEU A 188 -5.44 -18.73 0.98
N THR A 189 -5.97 -17.51 0.87
CA THR A 189 -6.57 -16.76 1.98
C THR A 189 -7.92 -17.37 2.41
N TRP A 190 -8.73 -17.81 1.45
CA TRP A 190 -9.95 -18.58 1.70
C TRP A 190 -9.64 -19.93 2.37
N TRP A 191 -8.60 -20.63 1.91
CA TRP A 191 -8.16 -21.90 2.51
C TRP A 191 -7.67 -21.72 3.94
N TRP A 192 -6.90 -20.67 4.22
CA TRP A 192 -6.46 -20.34 5.58
C TRP A 192 -7.61 -19.98 6.53
N THR A 193 -8.60 -19.25 6.03
CA THR A 193 -9.76 -18.81 6.84
C THR A 193 -10.76 -19.95 7.07
N ASN A 194 -10.91 -20.87 6.10
CA ASN A 194 -11.87 -21.97 6.19
C ASN A 194 -11.29 -23.27 6.76
N ARG A 195 -9.97 -23.50 6.76
CA ARG A 195 -9.38 -24.69 7.40
C ARG A 195 -9.73 -24.78 8.89
N MET A 196 -9.82 -23.64 9.57
CA MET A 196 -10.22 -23.59 10.99
C MET A 196 -11.69 -24.00 11.14
N LYS A 197 -12.57 -23.47 10.28
CA LYS A 197 -14.01 -23.80 10.30
C LYS A 197 -14.27 -25.27 9.97
N VAL A 198 -13.58 -25.82 8.97
CA VAL A 198 -13.70 -27.24 8.59
C VAL A 198 -13.18 -28.16 9.70
N ALA A 199 -12.08 -27.79 10.37
CA ALA A 199 -11.59 -28.54 11.53
C ALA A 199 -12.61 -28.54 12.69
N PHE A 200 -13.24 -27.40 12.99
CA PHE A 200 -14.28 -27.33 14.02
C PHE A 200 -15.53 -28.16 13.68
N ILE A 201 -15.97 -28.16 12.41
CA ILE A 201 -17.10 -28.98 11.96
C ILE A 201 -16.76 -30.47 12.05
N ALA A 202 -15.57 -30.88 11.60
CA ALA A 202 -15.14 -32.28 11.66
C ALA A 202 -15.07 -32.79 13.11
N VAL A 203 -14.51 -32.00 14.02
CA VAL A 203 -14.47 -32.31 15.45
C VAL A 203 -15.89 -32.40 16.03
N GLY A 204 -16.77 -31.46 15.70
CA GLY A 204 -18.17 -31.49 16.14
C GLY A 204 -18.94 -32.72 15.67
N VAL A 205 -18.75 -33.14 14.41
CA VAL A 205 -19.38 -34.36 13.86
C VAL A 205 -18.88 -35.62 14.56
N VAL A 206 -17.57 -35.71 14.86
CA VAL A 206 -17.01 -36.85 15.61
C VAL A 206 -17.62 -36.93 17.01
N PHE A 207 -17.72 -35.81 17.74
CA PHE A 207 -18.36 -35.81 19.06
C PHE A 207 -19.85 -36.15 19.00
N PHE A 208 -20.56 -35.70 17.96
CA PHE A 208 -21.97 -36.05 17.75
C PHE A 208 -22.17 -37.55 17.52
N ILE A 209 -21.34 -38.17 16.66
CA ILE A 209 -21.39 -39.62 16.41
C ILE A 209 -21.06 -40.41 17.68
N ILE A 210 -20.03 -39.99 18.44
CA ILE A 210 -19.70 -40.62 19.72
C ILE A 210 -20.89 -40.53 20.69
N GLY A 211 -21.52 -39.36 20.80
CA GLY A 211 -22.72 -39.16 21.62
C GLY A 211 -23.88 -40.10 21.24
N LEU A 212 -24.13 -40.31 19.94
CA LEU A 212 -25.14 -41.24 19.46
C LEU A 212 -24.83 -42.69 19.83
N VAL A 213 -23.56 -43.11 19.77
CA VAL A 213 -23.15 -44.47 20.16
C VAL A 213 -23.36 -44.71 21.65
N PHE A 214 -23.03 -43.73 22.50
CA PHE A 214 -23.28 -43.84 23.95
C PHE A 214 -24.77 -43.86 24.26
N PHE A 215 -25.56 -42.98 23.63
CA PHE A 215 -27.02 -42.96 23.80
C PHE A 215 -27.69 -44.28 23.40
N ALA A 216 -27.27 -44.88 22.28
CA ALA A 216 -27.80 -46.17 21.84
C ALA A 216 -27.46 -47.31 22.81
N LYS A 217 -26.28 -47.27 23.45
CA LYS A 217 -25.85 -48.27 24.43
C LYS A 217 -26.64 -48.22 25.74
N GLU A 218 -27.12 -47.05 26.15
CA GLU A 218 -27.89 -46.89 27.38
C GLU A 218 -29.38 -47.25 27.23
N ASN A 219 -29.87 -47.38 25.99
CA ASN A 219 -31.28 -47.65 25.67
C ASN A 219 -31.52 -49.03 25.04
N LEU A 220 -30.53 -49.93 25.10
CA LEU A 220 -30.60 -51.35 24.72
C LEU A 220 -30.33 -52.22 25.93
#